data_AF-A0A7R6ZZ14-F1
#
_entry.id   AF-A0A7R6ZZ14-F1
#
_cell.length_a   1.000
_cell.length_b   1.000
_cell.length_c   1.000
_cell.angle_alpha   90.00
_cell.angle_beta   90.00
_cell.angle_gamma   90.00
#
_symmetry.space_group_name_H-M   'P 1'
#
loop_
_entity.id
_entity.type
_entity.pdbx_description
1 polymer ?
#
loop_
_entity_poly.entity_id
_entity_poly.type
_entity_poly.pdbx_seq_one_letter_code
_entity_poly.pdbx_strand_id
1 'polypeptide(L)'
;MGLFGFGKKKKEQVAVSETNEIEHIAINHRKENRYIAKSGTTCNYGEVVDFSKKSLAVAVTKGSHETGESLQLELEGISIDAKVLRVAPKKMALKLENDLAESVAKRIKTKLKESEIEPKSLLDFQNMEHDPDMEKKRAIINLMLELEDPNTSVEKFKDSIHAIPEIRDHLIAQANSLENSRLGEVKDEGGAVTRLGFDRVKAIVYDYIMQESTKADESLSHFKDFDIYKIVLGAYFKKFAPLFGFKDRNNEAIHFLSTLNIGAEYLAKQSGRLAELYKSPYELFSFEMRFMEYREFGTDLFEINKYYFVDSLNIFRYIYDGFVLANMMLYPKYTPHYTIELSERKMRFGFIVYLCILALRFILSKDKYSGVIFYNRLKRLGYDAVSAKEFINETNALINQQLIRLGIDKKIQQPDLGSGYAFSLENYIGSGIYYEYVHRMLVLFDDKATRMALRFEDEYYTMDVLEKVLNFDEFGFKNSAFVIVPCSALADDEVPMDQFKAFNLVVFKDVDKLPKKLQKDFLKIWKDYEDKIICTFSSDSMIEYENKELFEALQPYIVDFPSYYQSPLLYTKMLTNTAQQINKFLGTSACDIALFKNDYVTQKSVYVECLK
;
A
#
# COMPACT_ATOMS: atom_id res chain seq x y z
N MET A 1 -56.26 -46.06 15.10
CA MET A 1 -55.95 -46.88 16.29
C MET A 1 -55.01 -46.09 17.18
N GLY A 2 -55.42 -45.78 18.40
CA GLY A 2 -54.60 -45.05 19.36
C GLY A 2 -53.79 -45.95 20.28
N LEU A 3 -52.72 -45.35 20.83
CA LEU A 3 -52.18 -45.47 22.19
C LEU A 3 -51.51 -46.79 22.66
N PHE A 4 -50.18 -46.77 22.86
CA PHE A 4 -49.49 -46.64 24.17
C PHE A 4 -48.01 -47.11 24.09
N GLY A 5 -47.10 -46.41 24.78
CA GLY A 5 -45.73 -46.90 25.05
C GLY A 5 -44.75 -45.83 25.53
N PHE A 6 -44.67 -45.62 26.84
CA PHE A 6 -43.79 -44.68 27.53
C PHE A 6 -42.29 -45.04 27.49
N GLY A 7 -41.44 -44.01 27.40
CA GLY A 7 -40.31 -43.80 28.32
C GLY A 7 -38.92 -44.35 27.97
N LYS A 8 -37.97 -43.45 27.67
CA LYS A 8 -36.63 -43.41 28.31
C LYS A 8 -35.93 -42.06 28.04
N LYS A 9 -35.49 -41.43 29.13
CA LYS A 9 -34.70 -40.18 29.18
C LYS A 9 -33.50 -40.24 28.22
N LYS A 10 -33.46 -39.35 27.23
CA LYS A 10 -32.21 -39.02 26.52
C LYS A 10 -31.44 -38.05 27.42
N LYS A 11 -30.27 -38.50 27.89
CA LYS A 11 -29.24 -37.62 28.47
C LYS A 11 -28.96 -36.52 27.45
N GLU A 12 -29.03 -35.26 27.87
CA GLU A 12 -28.35 -34.17 27.22
C GLU A 12 -26.86 -34.53 27.15
N GLN A 13 -26.39 -34.92 25.96
CA GLN A 13 -25.00 -34.74 25.63
C GLN A 13 -24.82 -33.24 25.45
N VAL A 14 -24.26 -32.61 26.47
CA VAL A 14 -23.53 -31.35 26.31
C VAL A 14 -22.57 -31.58 25.15
N ALA A 15 -22.88 -30.98 24.01
CA ALA A 15 -21.92 -30.83 22.93
C ALA A 15 -20.80 -29.96 23.51
N VAL A 16 -19.74 -30.62 23.97
CA VAL A 16 -18.46 -29.97 24.19
C VAL A 16 -18.11 -29.40 22.82
N SER A 17 -18.12 -28.07 22.73
CA SER A 17 -17.59 -27.38 21.57
C SER A 17 -16.11 -27.74 21.47
N GLU A 18 -15.80 -28.70 20.61
CA GLU A 18 -14.44 -28.85 20.09
C GLU A 18 -14.13 -27.52 19.41
N THR A 19 -13.38 -26.66 20.11
CA THR A 19 -12.63 -25.59 19.47
C THR A 19 -11.64 -26.29 18.56
N ASN A 20 -12.03 -26.50 17.30
CA ASN A 20 -11.13 -26.94 16.24
C ASN A 20 -10.03 -25.89 16.15
N GLU A 21 -8.88 -26.15 16.76
CA GLU A 21 -7.69 -25.35 16.50
C GLU A 21 -7.34 -25.51 15.02
N ILE A 22 -7.19 -24.39 14.32
CA ILE A 22 -6.81 -24.40 12.90
C ILE A 22 -5.35 -24.87 12.83
N GLU A 23 -5.11 -26.08 12.34
CA GLU A 23 -3.76 -26.58 12.12
C GLU A 23 -3.15 -25.96 10.84
N HIS A 24 -2.13 -25.12 11.03
CA HIS A 24 -1.41 -24.49 9.93
C HIS A 24 -0.21 -25.33 9.48
N ILE A 25 -0.07 -25.57 8.18
CA ILE A 25 1.06 -26.28 7.59
C ILE A 25 2.34 -25.45 7.74
N ALA A 26 3.33 -26.00 8.45
CA ALA A 26 4.66 -25.42 8.55
C ALA A 26 5.36 -25.44 7.17
N ILE A 27 5.92 -24.30 6.78
CA ILE A 27 6.64 -24.14 5.50
C ILE A 27 8.15 -23.94 5.69
N ASN A 28 8.58 -23.61 6.91
CA ASN A 28 9.98 -23.39 7.19
C ASN A 28 10.76 -24.72 7.31
N HIS A 29 11.68 -24.94 6.37
CA HIS A 29 12.61 -26.07 6.40
C HIS A 29 13.89 -25.80 7.21
N ARG A 30 14.13 -24.55 7.63
CA ARG A 30 15.29 -24.11 8.39
C ARG A 30 14.91 -23.77 9.83
N LYS A 31 15.29 -24.60 10.78
CA LYS A 31 14.97 -24.37 12.20
C LYS A 31 15.64 -23.14 12.82
N GLU A 32 16.64 -22.55 12.17
CA GLU A 32 17.41 -21.42 12.70
C GLU A 32 17.55 -20.31 11.67
N ASN A 33 17.44 -19.07 12.16
CA ASN A 33 17.76 -17.86 11.41
C ASN A 33 19.27 -17.80 11.13
N ARG A 34 19.63 -17.70 9.85
CA ARG A 34 21.03 -17.53 9.42
C ARG A 34 21.30 -16.12 8.91
N TYR A 35 22.52 -15.65 9.15
CA TYR A 35 23.02 -14.32 8.84
C TYR A 35 24.39 -14.41 8.18
N ILE A 36 24.69 -13.46 7.30
CA ILE A 36 26.01 -13.31 6.69
C ILE A 36 26.89 -12.49 7.63
N ALA A 37 28.12 -12.95 7.87
CA ALA A 37 29.10 -12.23 8.66
C ALA A 37 29.85 -11.20 7.79
N LYS A 38 30.28 -10.08 8.41
CA LYS A 38 31.07 -9.03 7.76
C LYS A 38 32.37 -9.62 7.23
N SER A 39 32.72 -9.24 6.01
CA SER A 39 34.02 -9.58 5.42
C SER A 39 35.16 -9.21 6.37
N GLY A 40 36.08 -10.15 6.60
CA GLY A 40 37.19 -9.99 7.54
C GLY A 40 36.85 -10.30 9.01
N THR A 41 35.62 -10.69 9.34
CA THR A 41 35.30 -11.22 10.67
C THR A 41 36.04 -12.54 10.86
N THR A 42 36.95 -12.62 11.83
CA THR A 42 37.77 -13.81 12.03
C THR A 42 37.61 -14.39 13.42
N CYS A 43 37.81 -15.70 13.51
CA CYS A 43 38.11 -16.39 14.75
C CYS A 43 39.50 -17.04 14.64
N ASN A 44 39.96 -17.63 15.75
CA ASN A 44 41.22 -18.38 15.82
C ASN A 44 41.37 -19.53 14.80
N TYR A 45 40.30 -19.96 14.11
CA TYR A 45 40.31 -21.03 13.10
C TYR A 45 40.14 -20.55 11.64
N GLY A 46 39.78 -19.28 11.41
CA GLY A 46 39.55 -18.75 10.07
C GLY A 46 38.55 -17.61 10.01
N GLU A 47 38.05 -17.32 8.81
CA GLU A 47 37.05 -16.27 8.59
C GLU A 47 35.64 -16.81 8.84
N VAL A 48 34.84 -16.10 9.62
CA VAL A 48 33.42 -16.42 9.81
C VAL A 48 32.67 -15.99 8.55
N VAL A 49 31.96 -16.93 7.93
CA VAL A 49 31.23 -16.72 6.67
C VAL A 49 29.75 -16.44 6.94
N ASP A 50 29.12 -17.30 7.74
CA ASP A 50 27.72 -17.17 8.14
C ASP A 50 27.54 -17.67 9.58
N PHE A 51 26.46 -17.23 10.22
CA PHE A 51 26.17 -17.56 11.61
C PHE A 51 24.67 -17.64 11.89
N SER A 52 24.31 -18.34 12.95
CA SER A 52 22.99 -18.30 13.60
C SER A 52 23.19 -18.05 15.10
N LYS A 53 22.10 -17.97 15.85
CA LYS A 53 22.15 -17.96 17.32
C LYS A 53 22.88 -19.17 17.91
N LYS A 54 22.96 -20.30 17.20
CA LYS A 54 23.48 -21.58 17.71
C LYS A 54 24.56 -22.21 16.85
N SER A 55 24.97 -21.58 15.75
CA SER A 55 25.94 -22.16 14.84
C SER A 55 26.78 -21.12 14.13
N LEU A 56 27.98 -21.51 13.72
CA LEU A 56 28.90 -20.71 12.92
C LEU A 56 29.38 -21.54 11.73
N ALA A 57 29.55 -20.90 10.58
CA ALA A 57 30.28 -21.45 9.44
C ALA A 57 31.58 -20.67 9.28
N VAL A 58 32.71 -21.38 9.28
CA VAL A 58 34.05 -20.80 9.22
C VAL A 58 34.75 -21.28 7.96
N ALA A 59 35.28 -20.36 7.15
CA ALA A 59 36.24 -20.65 6.10
C ALA A 59 37.60 -20.92 6.74
N VAL A 60 38.00 -22.19 6.75
CA VAL A 60 39.16 -22.67 7.51
C VAL A 60 40.44 -22.32 6.77
N THR A 61 41.39 -21.70 7.46
CA THR A 61 42.71 -21.35 6.92
C THR A 61 43.85 -22.15 7.56
N LYS A 62 43.59 -22.86 8.67
CA LYS A 62 44.58 -23.65 9.43
C LYS A 62 43.95 -24.93 10.00
N GLY A 63 44.74 -26.00 10.07
CA GLY A 63 44.41 -27.22 10.82
C GLY A 63 43.60 -28.28 10.06
N SER A 64 43.73 -29.53 10.48
CA SER A 64 42.82 -30.63 10.17
C SER A 64 41.88 -30.82 11.36
N HIS A 65 40.58 -30.69 11.13
CA HIS A 65 39.56 -30.87 12.16
C HIS A 65 38.71 -32.10 11.85
N GLU A 66 38.18 -32.72 12.90
CA GLU A 66 37.30 -33.88 12.77
C GLU A 66 35.89 -33.57 13.24
N THR A 67 34.89 -34.19 12.60
CA THR A 67 33.51 -34.08 13.05
C THR A 67 33.38 -34.60 14.48
N GLY A 68 32.78 -33.80 15.36
CA GLY A 68 32.59 -34.10 16.77
C GLY A 68 33.67 -33.53 17.70
N GLU A 69 34.76 -32.97 17.15
CA GLU A 69 35.79 -32.27 17.92
C GLU A 69 35.20 -31.07 18.67
N SER A 70 35.57 -30.88 19.94
CA SER A 70 35.20 -29.70 20.73
C SER A 70 36.30 -28.64 20.59
N LEU A 71 35.89 -27.42 20.28
CA LEU A 71 36.75 -26.28 20.01
C LEU A 71 36.34 -25.11 20.90
N GLN A 72 37.31 -24.28 21.24
CA GLN A 72 37.06 -23.00 21.89
C GLN A 72 37.34 -21.89 20.88
N LEU A 73 36.27 -21.24 20.43
CA LEU A 73 36.32 -20.16 19.44
C LEU A 73 36.61 -18.85 20.16
N GLU A 74 37.55 -18.07 19.65
CA GLU A 74 37.71 -16.67 20.05
C GLU A 74 37.14 -15.78 18.95
N LEU A 75 36.03 -15.08 19.25
CA LEU A 75 35.32 -14.23 18.31
C LEU A 75 34.96 -12.92 19.00
N GLU A 76 35.38 -11.78 18.43
CA GLU A 76 35.13 -10.45 19.01
C GLU A 76 35.59 -10.32 20.48
N GLY A 77 36.72 -10.97 20.82
CA GLY A 77 37.28 -10.98 22.17
C GLY A 77 36.49 -11.84 23.18
N ILE A 78 35.53 -12.63 22.71
CA ILE A 78 34.72 -13.54 23.55
C ILE A 78 35.08 -14.98 23.20
N SER A 79 35.29 -15.77 24.25
CA SER A 79 35.52 -17.21 24.15
C SER A 79 34.19 -17.95 24.11
N ILE A 80 33.99 -18.78 23.08
CA ILE A 80 32.74 -19.51 22.81
C ILE A 80 33.07 -20.98 22.60
N ASP A 81 32.55 -21.85 23.47
CA ASP A 81 32.68 -23.29 23.30
C ASP A 81 31.77 -23.77 22.16
N ALA A 82 32.34 -24.59 21.28
CA ALA A 82 31.66 -25.09 20.10
C ALA A 82 32.08 -26.52 19.75
N LYS A 83 31.25 -27.20 18.96
CA LYS A 83 31.49 -28.54 18.47
C LYS A 83 31.44 -28.59 16.95
N VAL A 84 32.41 -29.25 16.34
CA VAL A 84 32.46 -29.42 14.89
C VAL A 84 31.32 -30.34 14.44
N LEU A 85 30.39 -29.81 13.65
CA LEU A 85 29.29 -30.58 13.06
C LEU A 85 29.66 -31.21 11.73
N ARG A 86 30.43 -30.49 10.93
CA ARG A 86 30.81 -30.92 9.58
C ARG A 86 32.08 -30.23 9.13
N VAL A 87 32.97 -31.00 8.53
CA VAL A 87 34.19 -30.50 7.88
C VAL A 87 34.07 -30.70 6.37
N ALA A 88 34.47 -29.68 5.61
CA ALA A 88 34.59 -29.68 4.17
C ALA A 88 35.96 -29.07 3.79
N PRO A 89 36.48 -29.28 2.56
CA PRO A 89 37.86 -28.97 2.19
C PRO A 89 38.38 -27.54 2.47
N LYS A 90 37.50 -26.56 2.69
CA LYS A 90 37.83 -25.18 3.07
C LYS A 90 36.80 -24.54 4.01
N LYS A 91 35.90 -25.34 4.59
CA LYS A 91 34.79 -24.84 5.41
C LYS A 91 34.51 -25.80 6.55
N MET A 92 34.18 -25.24 7.71
CA MET A 92 33.78 -25.98 8.89
C MET A 92 32.48 -25.40 9.42
N ALA A 93 31.51 -26.26 9.71
CA ALA A 93 30.29 -25.89 10.41
C ALA A 93 30.42 -26.27 11.89
N LEU A 94 30.13 -25.32 12.76
CA LEU A 94 30.27 -25.40 14.20
C LEU A 94 28.90 -25.23 14.85
N LYS A 95 28.59 -26.06 15.84
CA LYS A 95 27.48 -25.84 16.77
C LYS A 95 28.02 -25.17 18.01
N LEU A 96 27.39 -24.09 18.46
CA LEU A 96 27.75 -23.45 19.71
C LEU A 96 27.12 -24.22 20.87
N GLU A 97 27.87 -24.40 21.96
CA GLU A 97 27.34 -25.00 23.18
C GLU A 97 26.43 -24.02 23.94
N ASN A 98 26.66 -22.71 23.77
CA ASN A 98 25.81 -21.63 24.26
C ASN A 98 25.34 -20.73 23.11
N ASP A 99 24.19 -20.07 23.28
CA ASP A 99 23.69 -19.11 22.29
C ASP A 99 24.71 -17.97 22.07
N LEU A 100 24.94 -17.60 20.82
CA LEU A 100 25.77 -16.45 20.45
C LEU A 100 25.17 -15.19 21.08
N ALA A 101 25.97 -14.41 21.80
CA ALA A 101 25.47 -13.19 22.42
C ALA A 101 24.96 -12.19 21.37
N GLU A 102 23.81 -11.56 21.64
CA GLU A 102 23.17 -10.59 20.73
C GLU A 102 24.13 -9.45 20.35
N SER A 103 24.91 -8.94 21.31
CA SER A 103 25.89 -7.88 21.07
C SER A 103 26.98 -8.30 20.09
N VAL A 104 27.39 -9.57 20.07
CA VAL A 104 28.36 -10.10 19.11
C VAL A 104 27.69 -10.22 17.75
N ALA A 105 26.53 -10.88 17.70
CA ALA A 105 25.74 -11.05 16.48
C ALA A 105 25.52 -9.71 15.76
N LYS A 106 25.07 -8.66 16.47
CA LYS A 106 24.84 -7.33 15.91
C LYS A 106 26.11 -6.68 15.33
N ARG A 107 27.29 -6.91 15.95
CA ARG A 107 28.57 -6.35 15.46
C ARG A 107 29.07 -7.07 14.21
N ILE A 108 28.98 -8.39 14.17
CA ILE A 108 29.54 -9.19 13.08
C ILE A 108 28.59 -9.35 11.89
N LYS A 109 27.30 -9.03 12.03
CA LYS A 109 26.35 -9.12 10.91
C LYS A 109 26.68 -8.14 9.79
N THR A 110 26.73 -8.61 8.55
CA THR A 110 26.76 -7.75 7.37
C THR A 110 25.45 -6.98 7.22
N LYS A 111 25.54 -5.69 6.89
CA LYS A 111 24.39 -4.82 6.62
C LYS A 111 24.49 -4.21 5.24
N LEU A 112 23.35 -4.00 4.60
CA LEU A 112 23.32 -3.29 3.33
C LEU A 112 23.61 -1.82 3.58
N LYS A 113 24.27 -1.18 2.62
CA LYS A 113 24.49 0.26 2.72
C LYS A 113 23.18 0.98 2.45
N GLU A 114 22.68 1.63 3.49
CA GLU A 114 21.48 2.45 3.46
C GLU A 114 21.84 3.92 3.25
N SER A 115 20.98 4.63 2.53
CA SER A 115 21.01 6.09 2.45
C SER A 115 19.72 6.64 3.04
N GLU A 116 19.85 7.73 3.79
CA GLU A 116 18.72 8.50 4.28
C GLU A 116 18.29 9.54 3.25
N ILE A 117 17.00 9.85 3.22
CA ILE A 117 16.46 10.94 2.41
C ILE A 117 16.46 12.16 3.31
N GLU A 118 17.29 13.14 3.01
CA GLU A 118 17.24 14.44 3.68
C GLU A 118 16.33 15.38 2.90
N PRO A 119 15.25 15.89 3.52
CA PRO A 119 14.37 16.84 2.86
C PRO A 119 15.10 18.18 2.64
N LYS A 120 14.91 18.80 1.48
CA LYS A 120 15.52 20.11 1.19
C LYS A 120 14.96 21.23 2.06
N SER A 121 13.67 21.15 2.36
CA SER A 121 12.95 22.06 3.22
C SER A 121 11.87 21.30 3.98
N LEU A 122 11.34 21.88 5.06
CA LEU A 122 10.17 21.36 5.74
C LEU A 122 8.99 22.26 5.43
N LEU A 123 7.89 21.68 4.99
CA LEU A 123 6.67 22.43 4.72
C LEU A 123 5.94 22.71 6.04
N ASP A 124 5.55 23.97 6.22
CA ASP A 124 4.77 24.38 7.39
C ASP A 124 3.27 24.28 7.08
N PHE A 125 2.61 23.32 7.73
CA PHE A 125 1.19 23.03 7.53
C PHE A 125 0.28 24.16 8.00
N GLN A 126 0.71 25.02 8.95
CA GLN A 126 -0.11 26.14 9.41
C GLN A 126 -0.33 27.18 8.30
N ASN A 127 0.66 27.36 7.42
CA ASN A 127 0.55 28.28 6.28
C ASN A 127 -0.45 27.78 5.24
N MET A 128 -0.74 26.47 5.20
CA MET A 128 -1.74 25.92 4.29
C MET A 128 -3.16 26.34 4.70
N GLU A 129 -3.44 26.50 5.98
CA GLU A 129 -4.78 26.85 6.46
C GLU A 129 -5.20 28.28 6.12
N HIS A 130 -4.21 29.16 5.99
CA HIS A 130 -4.37 30.58 5.67
C HIS A 130 -4.16 30.89 4.18
N ASP A 131 -3.92 29.86 3.36
CA ASP A 131 -3.81 30.02 1.91
C ASP A 131 -5.21 30.33 1.33
N PRO A 132 -5.39 31.48 0.62
CA PRO A 132 -6.70 31.87 0.09
C PRO A 132 -7.34 30.84 -0.84
N ASP A 133 -6.53 30.07 -1.59
CA ASP A 133 -7.06 29.03 -2.47
C ASP A 133 -7.55 27.82 -1.65
N MET A 134 -6.94 27.55 -0.50
CA MET A 134 -7.40 26.51 0.43
C MET A 134 -8.70 26.93 1.13
N GLU A 135 -8.83 28.20 1.53
CA GLU A 135 -10.09 28.72 2.07
C GLU A 135 -11.24 28.60 1.05
N LYS A 136 -10.98 28.94 -0.21
CA LYS A 136 -11.96 28.76 -1.30
C LYS A 136 -12.34 27.29 -1.49
N LYS A 137 -11.35 26.38 -1.50
CA LYS A 137 -11.59 24.92 -1.63
C LYS A 137 -12.39 24.38 -0.45
N ARG A 138 -12.11 24.85 0.77
CA ARG A 138 -12.88 24.52 1.97
C ARG A 138 -14.35 24.91 1.83
N ALA A 139 -14.62 26.13 1.36
CA ALA A 139 -15.99 26.60 1.13
C ALA A 139 -16.72 25.72 0.10
N ILE A 140 -16.05 25.36 -1.01
CA ILE A 140 -16.59 24.45 -2.04
C ILE A 140 -16.91 23.07 -1.45
N ILE A 141 -16.00 22.48 -0.66
CA ILE A 141 -16.21 21.17 -0.04
C ILE A 141 -17.39 21.20 0.94
N ASN A 142 -17.50 22.25 1.76
CA ASN A 142 -18.64 22.39 2.66
C ASN A 142 -19.96 22.48 1.89
N LEU A 143 -20.01 23.25 0.80
CA LEU A 143 -21.18 23.31 -0.06
C LEU A 143 -21.50 21.96 -0.72
N MET A 144 -20.48 21.18 -1.10
CA MET A 144 -20.66 19.81 -1.61
C MET A 144 -21.34 18.89 -0.59
N LEU A 145 -20.87 18.91 0.66
CA LEU A 145 -21.41 18.06 1.72
C LEU A 145 -22.84 18.46 2.08
N GLU A 146 -23.14 19.76 2.13
CA GLU A 146 -24.49 20.27 2.41
C GLU A 146 -25.49 19.95 1.29
N LEU A 147 -25.04 19.87 0.03
CA LEU A 147 -25.90 19.54 -1.11
C LEU A 147 -26.59 18.18 -0.95
N GLU A 148 -25.85 17.20 -0.42
CA GLU A 148 -26.22 15.78 -0.34
C GLU A 148 -26.74 15.37 1.05
N ASP A 149 -26.68 16.24 2.06
CA ASP A 149 -27.27 15.96 3.38
C ASP A 149 -28.81 16.13 3.33
N PRO A 150 -29.59 15.06 3.61
CA PRO A 150 -31.05 15.12 3.63
C PRO A 150 -31.61 16.05 4.72
N ASN A 151 -30.79 16.44 5.70
CA ASN A 151 -31.17 17.33 6.80
C ASN A 151 -30.74 18.79 6.57
N THR A 152 -30.19 19.12 5.40
CA THR A 152 -29.78 20.49 5.08
C THR A 152 -30.98 21.41 5.02
N SER A 153 -31.04 22.37 5.95
CA SER A 153 -32.01 23.46 5.94
C SER A 153 -31.70 24.47 4.84
N VAL A 154 -32.73 25.19 4.40
CA VAL A 154 -32.57 26.31 3.46
C VAL A 154 -31.64 27.40 4.01
N GLU A 155 -31.64 27.69 5.32
CA GLU A 155 -30.69 28.64 5.93
C GLU A 155 -29.22 28.17 5.80
N LYS A 156 -28.89 26.97 6.28
CA LYS A 156 -27.53 26.41 6.16
C LYS A 156 -27.01 26.41 4.71
N PHE A 157 -27.87 26.05 3.76
CA PHE A 157 -27.48 26.03 2.35
C PHE A 157 -27.20 27.43 1.81
N LYS A 158 -27.94 28.46 2.26
CA LYS A 158 -27.68 29.86 1.92
C LYS A 158 -26.35 30.34 2.47
N ASP A 159 -26.04 30.01 3.72
CA ASP A 159 -24.77 30.41 4.35
C ASP A 159 -23.58 29.82 3.58
N SER A 160 -23.67 28.55 3.14
CA SER A 160 -22.65 27.90 2.31
C SER A 160 -22.53 28.52 0.91
N ILE A 161 -23.64 28.96 0.30
CA ILE A 161 -23.61 29.70 -0.98
C ILE A 161 -22.99 31.08 -0.79
N HIS A 162 -23.31 31.77 0.30
CA HIS A 162 -22.81 33.12 0.58
C HIS A 162 -21.28 33.15 0.69
N ALA A 163 -20.68 32.09 1.23
CA ALA A 163 -19.23 31.92 1.35
C ALA A 163 -18.50 31.79 0.00
N ILE A 164 -19.22 31.64 -1.12
CA ILE A 164 -18.65 31.49 -2.47
C ILE A 164 -19.31 32.54 -3.39
N PRO A 165 -18.71 33.74 -3.52
CA PRO A 165 -19.29 34.85 -4.27
C PRO A 165 -19.66 34.49 -5.72
N GLU A 166 -18.86 33.67 -6.40
CA GLU A 166 -19.08 33.33 -7.80
C GLU A 166 -20.39 32.56 -8.04
N ILE A 167 -20.73 31.59 -7.17
CA ILE A 167 -22.00 30.85 -7.29
C ILE A 167 -23.17 31.69 -6.79
N ARG A 168 -22.98 32.52 -5.76
CA ARG A 168 -24.00 33.48 -5.31
C ARG A 168 -24.42 34.40 -6.45
N ASP A 169 -23.45 35.01 -7.11
CA ASP A 169 -23.69 35.97 -8.19
C ASP A 169 -24.31 35.27 -9.42
N HIS A 170 -23.87 34.04 -9.73
CA HIS A 170 -24.48 33.22 -10.78
C HIS A 170 -25.95 32.89 -10.50
N LEU A 171 -26.29 32.54 -9.26
CA LEU A 171 -27.67 32.26 -8.84
C LEU A 171 -28.56 33.50 -8.93
N ILE A 172 -28.06 34.66 -8.48
CA ILE A 172 -28.78 35.94 -8.59
C ILE A 172 -29.04 36.28 -10.06
N ALA A 173 -28.04 36.12 -10.93
CA ALA A 173 -28.19 36.36 -12.37
C ALA A 173 -29.24 35.43 -13.00
N GLN A 174 -29.25 34.14 -12.66
CA GLN A 174 -30.26 33.18 -13.13
C GLN A 174 -31.67 33.52 -12.63
N ALA A 175 -31.80 33.94 -11.37
CA ALA A 175 -33.07 34.37 -10.77
C ALA A 175 -33.63 35.66 -11.40
N ASN A 176 -32.76 36.49 -11.97
CA ASN A 176 -33.11 37.73 -12.68
C ASN A 176 -33.19 37.59 -14.21
N SER A 177 -33.01 36.38 -14.76
CA SER A 177 -33.10 36.14 -16.21
C SER A 177 -34.47 36.53 -16.79
N LEU A 178 -34.53 36.83 -18.10
CA LEU A 178 -35.71 37.34 -18.79
C LEU A 178 -36.98 36.51 -18.55
N GLU A 179 -36.86 35.20 -18.42
CA GLU A 179 -37.97 34.27 -18.13
C GLU A 179 -38.57 34.49 -16.72
N ASN A 180 -37.75 34.96 -15.77
CA ASN A 180 -38.10 35.15 -14.36
C ASN A 180 -38.29 36.64 -13.96
N SER A 181 -38.01 37.58 -14.88
CA SER A 181 -37.93 39.02 -14.63
C SER A 181 -39.23 39.72 -14.19
N ARG A 182 -40.40 39.07 -14.35
CA ARG A 182 -41.72 39.69 -14.10
C ARG A 182 -42.06 39.95 -12.62
N LEU A 183 -41.24 39.48 -11.68
CA LEU A 183 -41.51 39.48 -10.23
C LEU A 183 -40.65 40.47 -9.42
N GLY A 184 -39.95 41.41 -10.08
CA GLY A 184 -39.03 42.36 -9.44
C GLY A 184 -37.59 41.83 -9.31
N GLU A 185 -36.61 42.69 -9.02
CA GLU A 185 -35.19 42.31 -8.97
C GLU A 185 -34.83 41.54 -7.68
N VAL A 186 -34.15 40.40 -7.80
CA VAL A 186 -33.53 39.65 -6.70
C VAL A 186 -32.14 40.22 -6.41
N LYS A 187 -31.82 40.48 -5.14
CA LYS A 187 -30.55 41.11 -4.72
C LYS A 187 -29.66 40.22 -3.84
N ASP A 188 -30.17 39.09 -3.37
CA ASP A 188 -29.47 38.19 -2.47
C ASP A 188 -29.81 36.72 -2.76
N GLU A 189 -29.00 35.82 -2.21
CA GLU A 189 -29.17 34.37 -2.30
C GLU A 189 -30.50 33.91 -1.69
N GLY A 190 -31.03 34.63 -0.70
CA GLY A 190 -32.32 34.35 -0.07
C GLY A 190 -33.47 34.44 -1.06
N GLY A 191 -33.54 35.55 -1.79
CA GLY A 191 -34.48 35.79 -2.86
C GLY A 191 -34.26 34.88 -4.06
N ALA A 192 -33.01 34.55 -4.38
CA ALA A 192 -32.69 33.63 -5.48
C ALA A 192 -33.21 32.22 -5.20
N VAL A 193 -32.99 31.68 -3.99
CA VAL A 193 -33.52 30.37 -3.56
C VAL A 193 -35.04 30.35 -3.57
N THR A 194 -35.67 31.41 -3.07
CA THR A 194 -37.14 31.52 -3.03
C THR A 194 -37.74 31.54 -4.44
N ARG A 195 -37.10 32.23 -5.39
CA ARG A 195 -37.60 32.37 -6.76
C ARG A 195 -37.34 31.15 -7.64
N LEU A 196 -36.13 30.60 -7.58
CA LEU A 196 -35.74 29.47 -8.42
C LEU A 196 -36.30 28.14 -7.90
N GLY A 197 -36.59 28.07 -6.60
CA GLY A 197 -36.94 26.84 -5.91
C GLY A 197 -35.70 26.03 -5.54
N PHE A 198 -35.76 25.34 -4.39
CA PHE A 198 -34.60 24.69 -3.79
C PHE A 198 -33.97 23.62 -4.69
N ASP A 199 -34.77 22.79 -5.36
CA ASP A 199 -34.28 21.74 -6.27
C ASP A 199 -33.50 22.31 -7.45
N ARG A 200 -33.98 23.43 -8.03
CA ARG A 200 -33.28 24.09 -9.14
C ARG A 200 -31.98 24.72 -8.68
N VAL A 201 -31.96 25.34 -7.49
CA VAL A 201 -30.72 25.86 -6.90
C VAL A 201 -29.72 24.72 -6.65
N LYS A 202 -30.16 23.60 -6.08
CA LYS A 202 -29.31 22.42 -5.90
C LYS A 202 -28.70 21.94 -7.22
N ALA A 203 -29.48 21.89 -8.30
CA ALA A 203 -28.98 21.52 -9.63
C ALA A 203 -27.91 22.51 -10.16
N ILE A 204 -28.14 23.82 -10.01
CA ILE A 204 -27.17 24.85 -10.43
C ILE A 204 -25.88 24.75 -9.61
N VAL A 205 -25.99 24.61 -8.30
CA VAL A 205 -24.84 24.44 -7.39
C VAL A 205 -24.06 23.18 -7.72
N TYR A 206 -24.75 22.06 -8.00
CA TYR A 206 -24.11 20.82 -8.43
C TYR A 206 -23.29 21.02 -9.71
N ASP A 207 -23.89 21.65 -10.74
CA ASP A 207 -23.20 21.88 -12.01
C ASP A 207 -21.98 22.82 -11.81
N TYR A 208 -22.09 23.83 -10.95
CA TYR A 208 -20.97 24.71 -10.58
C TYR A 208 -19.82 23.95 -9.90
N ILE A 209 -20.13 23.17 -8.85
CA ILE A 209 -19.14 22.34 -8.15
C ILE A 209 -18.42 21.42 -9.13
N MET A 210 -19.16 20.76 -10.02
CA MET A 210 -18.58 19.85 -10.99
C MET A 210 -17.64 20.59 -11.94
N GLN A 211 -18.04 21.75 -12.46
CA GLN A 211 -17.19 22.58 -13.31
C GLN A 211 -15.91 23.01 -12.58
N GLU A 212 -16.02 23.55 -11.37
CA GLU A 212 -14.85 23.95 -10.56
C GLU A 212 -13.93 22.77 -10.27
N SER A 213 -14.48 21.61 -9.92
CA SER A 213 -13.68 20.42 -9.61
C SER A 213 -12.87 19.90 -10.82
N THR A 214 -13.35 20.14 -12.04
CA THR A 214 -12.69 19.70 -13.29
C THR A 214 -11.73 20.73 -13.89
N LYS A 215 -11.67 21.96 -13.35
CA LYS A 215 -10.70 22.96 -13.77
C LYS A 215 -9.34 22.64 -13.17
N ALA A 216 -8.32 22.54 -14.01
CA ALA A 216 -6.95 22.42 -13.55
C ALA A 216 -6.51 23.72 -12.88
N ASP A 217 -5.94 23.61 -11.68
CA ASP A 217 -5.18 24.70 -11.06
C ASP A 217 -3.98 25.05 -11.95
N GLU A 218 -3.63 26.33 -12.06
CA GLU A 218 -2.50 26.79 -12.89
C GLU A 218 -1.18 26.11 -12.51
N SER A 219 -1.01 25.79 -11.21
CA SER A 219 0.15 25.06 -10.70
C SER A 219 0.29 23.64 -11.26
N LEU A 220 -0.79 23.06 -11.77
CA LEU A 220 -0.82 21.75 -12.41
C LEU A 220 -1.02 21.85 -13.93
N SER A 221 -0.52 22.92 -14.55
CA SER A 221 -0.64 23.16 -16.00
C SER A 221 -0.09 22.03 -16.89
N HIS A 222 0.83 21.20 -16.40
CA HIS A 222 1.38 20.05 -17.11
C HIS A 222 0.56 18.75 -16.95
N PHE A 223 -0.46 18.76 -16.10
CA PHE A 223 -1.25 17.58 -15.78
C PHE A 223 -2.23 17.25 -16.90
N LYS A 224 -1.88 16.27 -17.72
CA LYS A 224 -2.74 15.76 -18.78
C LYS A 224 -3.97 15.07 -18.20
N ASP A 225 -5.11 15.31 -18.83
CA ASP A 225 -6.37 14.67 -18.48
C ASP A 225 -6.86 14.98 -17.06
N PHE A 226 -6.42 16.13 -16.51
CA PHE A 226 -6.87 16.63 -15.22
C PHE A 226 -8.40 16.79 -15.15
N ASP A 227 -8.98 17.28 -16.24
CA ASP A 227 -10.41 17.53 -16.43
C ASP A 227 -11.26 16.25 -16.39
N ILE A 228 -10.67 15.08 -16.65
CA ILE A 228 -11.41 13.82 -16.80
C ILE A 228 -11.09 12.77 -15.72
N TYR A 229 -9.92 12.81 -15.08
CA TYR A 229 -9.52 11.72 -14.18
C TYR A 229 -10.44 11.57 -12.96
N LYS A 230 -10.94 12.67 -12.40
CA LYS A 230 -11.89 12.66 -11.28
C LYS A 230 -13.22 12.02 -11.67
N ILE A 231 -13.69 12.28 -12.90
CA ILE A 231 -14.91 11.70 -13.45
C ILE A 231 -14.75 10.18 -13.59
N VAL A 232 -13.61 9.74 -14.13
CA VAL A 232 -13.29 8.31 -14.25
C VAL A 232 -13.26 7.66 -12.87
N LEU A 233 -12.53 8.23 -11.91
CA LEU A 233 -12.47 7.72 -10.53
C LEU A 233 -13.86 7.61 -9.89
N GLY A 234 -14.66 8.67 -9.95
CA GLY A 234 -16.00 8.70 -9.37
C GLY A 234 -16.95 7.69 -10.02
N ALA A 235 -16.90 7.52 -11.34
CA ALA A 235 -17.74 6.57 -12.06
C ALA A 235 -17.41 5.11 -11.72
N TYR A 236 -16.12 4.76 -11.69
CA TYR A 236 -15.69 3.42 -11.27
C TYR A 236 -16.00 3.16 -9.79
N PHE A 237 -15.82 4.16 -8.92
CA PHE A 237 -16.18 4.03 -7.51
C PHE A 237 -17.68 3.72 -7.34
N LYS A 238 -18.56 4.45 -8.03
CA LYS A 238 -20.01 4.20 -8.01
C LYS A 238 -20.38 2.79 -8.48
N LYS A 239 -19.64 2.22 -9.42
CA LYS A 239 -19.85 0.84 -9.89
C LYS A 239 -19.32 -0.19 -8.90
N PHE A 240 -18.17 0.06 -8.27
CA PHE A 240 -17.54 -0.90 -7.36
C PHE A 240 -18.13 -0.90 -5.95
N ALA A 241 -18.46 0.25 -5.38
CA ALA A 241 -18.89 0.34 -3.99
C ALA A 241 -20.04 -0.64 -3.64
N PRO A 242 -21.10 -0.79 -4.46
CA PRO A 242 -22.16 -1.78 -4.19
C PRO A 242 -21.68 -3.23 -4.23
N LEU A 243 -20.72 -3.57 -5.11
CA LEU A 243 -20.20 -4.93 -5.27
C LEU A 243 -19.43 -5.43 -4.03
N PHE A 244 -18.91 -4.49 -3.22
CA PHE A 244 -18.21 -4.77 -1.97
C PHE A 244 -19.04 -4.44 -0.73
N GLY A 245 -20.36 -4.21 -0.91
CA GLY A 245 -21.27 -3.84 0.17
C GLY A 245 -20.89 -2.53 0.87
N PHE A 246 -20.14 -1.65 0.20
CA PHE A 246 -19.76 -0.35 0.74
C PHE A 246 -20.90 0.64 0.53
N LYS A 247 -21.44 1.15 1.63
CA LYS A 247 -22.45 2.21 1.61
C LYS A 247 -21.75 3.56 1.74
N ASP A 248 -21.72 4.30 0.65
CA ASP A 248 -21.27 5.68 0.64
C ASP A 248 -22.35 6.56 1.29
N ARG A 249 -22.11 6.96 2.54
CA ARG A 249 -23.10 7.72 3.32
C ARG A 249 -22.89 9.19 2.98
N ASN A 250 -23.96 9.88 2.58
CA ASN A 250 -23.91 11.30 2.18
C ASN A 250 -22.86 11.59 1.10
N ASN A 251 -22.58 10.62 0.22
CA ASN A 251 -21.56 10.72 -0.84
C ASN A 251 -20.15 11.13 -0.36
N GLU A 252 -19.82 10.87 0.91
CA GLU A 252 -18.54 11.21 1.55
C GLU A 252 -17.34 10.77 0.70
N ALA A 253 -17.37 9.52 0.21
CA ALA A 253 -16.29 8.97 -0.59
C ALA A 253 -16.19 9.60 -1.98
N ILE A 254 -17.31 9.85 -2.65
CA ILE A 254 -17.31 10.54 -3.95
C ILE A 254 -16.74 11.96 -3.81
N HIS A 255 -17.14 12.69 -2.76
CA HIS A 255 -16.63 14.04 -2.51
C HIS A 255 -15.13 14.05 -2.22
N PHE A 256 -14.65 13.13 -1.40
CA PHE A 256 -13.22 12.95 -1.18
C PHE A 256 -12.47 12.67 -2.49
N LEU A 257 -12.94 11.73 -3.31
CA LEU A 257 -12.29 11.39 -4.58
C LEU A 257 -12.27 12.55 -5.58
N SER A 258 -13.27 13.43 -5.57
CA SER A 258 -13.28 14.64 -6.40
C SER A 258 -12.33 15.75 -5.93
N THR A 259 -11.82 15.66 -4.70
CA THR A 259 -10.97 16.68 -4.07
C THR A 259 -9.58 16.16 -3.68
N LEU A 260 -9.26 14.91 -4.01
CA LEU A 260 -8.02 14.23 -3.60
C LEU A 260 -6.72 14.92 -4.05
N ASN A 261 -6.77 15.84 -5.00
CA ASN A 261 -5.60 16.47 -5.58
C ASN A 261 -5.23 17.82 -4.95
N ILE A 262 -6.00 18.27 -3.95
CA ILE A 262 -5.77 19.57 -3.28
C ILE A 262 -4.33 19.66 -2.76
N GLY A 263 -3.82 18.62 -2.10
CA GLY A 263 -2.44 18.59 -1.63
C GLY A 263 -1.40 18.62 -2.77
N ALA A 264 -1.71 18.05 -3.93
CA ALA A 264 -0.80 18.09 -5.08
C ALA A 264 -0.74 19.50 -5.69
N GLU A 265 -1.88 20.20 -5.77
CA GLU A 265 -1.93 21.60 -6.17
C GLU A 265 -1.11 22.47 -5.19
N TYR A 266 -1.25 22.23 -3.88
CA TYR A 266 -0.46 22.94 -2.88
C TYR A 266 1.04 22.72 -3.08
N LEU A 267 1.46 21.45 -3.15
CA LEU A 267 2.87 21.07 -3.35
C LEU A 267 3.46 21.65 -4.64
N ALA A 268 2.69 21.65 -5.73
CA ALA A 268 3.10 22.21 -7.02
C ALA A 268 3.29 23.74 -6.97
N LYS A 269 2.47 24.47 -6.19
CA LYS A 269 2.66 25.91 -5.96
C LYS A 269 3.96 26.22 -5.22
N GLN A 270 4.34 25.36 -4.28
CA GLN A 270 5.54 25.56 -3.47
C GLN A 270 6.83 25.13 -4.20
N SER A 271 6.76 24.20 -5.17
CA SER A 271 7.93 23.75 -5.94
C SER A 271 7.61 23.57 -7.42
N GLY A 272 8.24 24.41 -8.25
CA GLY A 272 8.18 24.28 -9.71
C GLY A 272 8.69 22.92 -10.21
N ARG A 273 9.65 22.30 -9.50
CA ARG A 273 10.13 20.95 -9.83
C ARG A 273 9.03 19.90 -9.65
N LEU A 274 8.22 19.99 -8.59
CA LEU A 274 7.09 19.07 -8.40
C LEU A 274 5.98 19.35 -9.42
N ALA A 275 5.70 20.62 -9.71
CA ALA A 275 4.74 21.01 -10.75
C ALA A 275 5.08 20.38 -12.11
N GLU A 276 6.36 20.36 -12.50
CA GLU A 276 6.83 19.71 -13.74
C GLU A 276 6.67 18.18 -13.73
N LEU A 277 6.64 17.55 -12.55
CA LEU A 277 6.54 16.09 -12.39
C LEU A 277 5.09 15.59 -12.35
N TYR A 278 4.13 16.41 -11.90
CA TYR A 278 2.70 16.08 -11.93
C TYR A 278 2.14 16.13 -13.36
N LYS A 279 2.47 15.12 -14.17
CA LYS A 279 2.14 15.08 -15.60
C LYS A 279 0.84 14.35 -15.91
N SER A 280 0.41 13.42 -15.07
CA SER A 280 -0.79 12.61 -15.30
C SER A 280 -1.24 11.92 -14.01
N PRO A 281 -2.39 11.20 -14.06
CA PRO A 281 -2.81 10.36 -12.94
C PRO A 281 -1.82 9.24 -12.58
N TYR A 282 -0.94 8.83 -13.51
CA TYR A 282 0.08 7.84 -13.19
C TYR A 282 1.04 8.37 -12.12
N GLU A 283 1.61 9.56 -12.35
CA GLU A 283 2.53 10.23 -11.43
C GLU A 283 1.84 10.64 -10.13
N LEU A 284 0.59 11.10 -10.19
CA LEU A 284 -0.18 11.47 -8.99
C LEU A 284 -0.17 10.36 -7.92
N PHE A 285 -0.32 9.11 -8.34
CA PHE A 285 -0.38 7.95 -7.45
C PHE A 285 0.93 7.13 -7.43
N SER A 286 2.02 7.57 -8.06
CA SER A 286 3.26 6.77 -8.12
C SER A 286 4.05 6.85 -6.81
N PHE A 287 4.74 5.75 -6.49
CA PHE A 287 5.71 5.73 -5.39
C PHE A 287 6.82 6.76 -5.60
N GLU A 288 7.32 6.88 -6.82
CA GLU A 288 8.36 7.84 -7.19
C GLU A 288 7.93 9.28 -6.87
N MET A 289 6.67 9.63 -7.10
CA MET A 289 6.18 10.96 -6.76
C MET A 289 6.15 11.19 -5.25
N ARG A 290 5.72 10.19 -4.45
CA ARG A 290 5.79 10.27 -2.97
C ARG A 290 7.23 10.54 -2.50
N PHE A 291 8.18 9.81 -3.09
CA PHE A 291 9.60 9.97 -2.78
C PHE A 291 10.10 11.37 -3.10
N MET A 292 9.69 11.92 -4.25
CA MET A 292 10.09 13.27 -4.68
C MET A 292 9.52 14.36 -3.80
N GLU A 293 8.27 14.24 -3.40
CA GLU A 293 7.61 15.17 -2.46
C GLU A 293 8.28 15.14 -1.10
N TYR A 294 8.48 13.95 -0.52
CA TYR A 294 9.13 13.81 0.78
C TYR A 294 10.54 14.41 0.78
N ARG A 295 11.27 14.23 -0.31
CA ARG A 295 12.60 14.82 -0.45
C ARG A 295 12.57 16.34 -0.63
N GLU A 296 11.54 16.91 -1.24
CA GLU A 296 11.45 18.36 -1.38
C GLU A 296 11.05 19.02 -0.04
N PHE A 297 10.13 18.38 0.69
CA PHE A 297 9.37 19.03 1.76
C PHE A 297 9.28 18.28 3.10
N GLY A 298 9.85 17.07 3.21
CA GLY A 298 9.73 16.22 4.40
C GLY A 298 8.34 15.63 4.63
N THR A 299 7.45 15.76 3.65
CA THR A 299 6.05 15.32 3.68
C THR A 299 5.66 14.86 2.27
N ASP A 300 4.56 14.12 2.16
CA ASP A 300 3.96 13.78 0.87
C ASP A 300 2.50 14.25 0.77
N LEU A 301 1.91 14.15 -0.43
CA LEU A 301 0.52 14.53 -0.66
C LEU A 301 -0.46 13.76 0.22
N PHE A 302 -0.15 12.53 0.67
CA PHE A 302 -1.07 11.78 1.53
C PHE A 302 -1.06 12.31 2.96
N GLU A 303 0.09 12.74 3.47
CA GLU A 303 0.19 13.40 4.77
C GLU A 303 -0.47 14.80 4.73
N ILE A 304 -0.17 15.60 3.70
CA ILE A 304 -0.75 16.95 3.54
C ILE A 304 -2.27 16.89 3.44
N ASN A 305 -2.80 15.98 2.63
CA ASN A 305 -4.24 15.81 2.53
C ASN A 305 -4.84 15.27 3.83
N LYS A 306 -4.11 14.45 4.60
CA LYS A 306 -4.59 13.98 5.91
C LYS A 306 -4.73 15.16 6.85
N TYR A 307 -3.68 15.97 6.96
CA TYR A 307 -3.69 17.20 7.74
C TYR A 307 -4.87 18.09 7.33
N TYR A 308 -5.00 18.36 6.03
CA TYR A 308 -6.04 19.26 5.54
C TYR A 308 -7.46 18.72 5.79
N PHE A 309 -7.77 17.50 5.35
CA PHE A 309 -9.13 16.97 5.43
C PHE A 309 -9.50 16.49 6.83
N VAL A 310 -8.60 15.76 7.49
CA VAL A 310 -8.91 15.08 8.76
C VAL A 310 -8.59 15.98 9.94
N ASP A 311 -7.40 16.56 9.99
CA ASP A 311 -6.95 17.26 11.20
C ASP A 311 -7.49 18.71 11.25
N SER A 312 -7.49 19.42 10.13
CA SER A 312 -7.94 20.81 10.04
C SER A 312 -9.46 20.93 9.83
N LEU A 313 -10.01 20.16 8.88
CA LEU A 313 -11.43 20.22 8.53
C LEU A 313 -12.32 19.22 9.27
N ASN A 314 -11.74 18.16 9.85
CA ASN A 314 -12.48 17.06 10.50
C ASN A 314 -13.56 16.43 9.60
N ILE A 315 -13.25 16.29 8.31
CA ILE A 315 -14.06 15.60 7.30
C ILE A 315 -13.32 14.37 6.76
N PHE A 316 -14.05 13.43 6.14
CA PHE A 316 -13.52 12.20 5.54
C PHE A 316 -12.75 11.26 6.49
N ARG A 317 -12.68 11.54 7.80
CA ARG A 317 -11.91 10.79 8.81
C ARG A 317 -12.21 9.29 8.83
N TYR A 318 -13.42 8.89 8.44
CA TYR A 318 -13.86 7.49 8.44
C TYR A 318 -13.47 6.70 7.20
N ILE A 319 -12.87 7.34 6.20
CA ILE A 319 -12.45 6.73 4.94
C ILE A 319 -11.01 7.07 4.56
N TYR A 320 -10.46 8.20 5.05
CA TYR A 320 -9.20 8.75 4.58
C TYR A 320 -8.02 7.77 4.66
N ASP A 321 -7.80 7.11 5.80
CA ASP A 321 -6.69 6.13 5.91
C ASP A 321 -6.86 4.95 4.94
N GLY A 322 -8.10 4.65 4.51
CA GLY A 322 -8.34 3.70 3.43
C GLY A 322 -7.72 4.12 2.10
N PHE A 323 -7.66 5.42 1.80
CA PHE A 323 -6.94 5.94 0.63
C PHE A 323 -5.43 5.70 0.72
N VAL A 324 -4.85 5.84 1.92
CA VAL A 324 -3.43 5.51 2.17
C VAL A 324 -3.20 4.02 1.94
N LEU A 325 -4.06 3.15 2.49
CA LEU A 325 -4.03 1.70 2.28
C LEU A 325 -4.16 1.33 0.78
N ALA A 326 -4.98 2.04 0.02
CA ALA A 326 -5.11 1.83 -1.43
C ALA A 326 -3.78 2.03 -2.17
N ASN A 327 -3.02 3.06 -1.79
CA ASN A 327 -1.71 3.33 -2.38
C ASN A 327 -0.65 2.35 -1.91
N MET A 328 -0.75 1.85 -0.67
CA MET A 328 0.09 0.73 -0.22
C MET A 328 -0.21 -0.56 -0.99
N MET A 329 -1.46 -0.84 -1.35
CA MET A 329 -1.80 -1.98 -2.21
C MET A 329 -1.24 -1.84 -3.63
N LEU A 330 -1.13 -0.61 -4.16
CA LEU A 330 -0.43 -0.34 -5.43
C LEU A 330 1.09 -0.47 -5.28
N TYR A 331 1.63 -0.01 -4.15
CA TYR A 331 3.07 0.08 -3.88
C TYR A 331 3.36 -0.33 -2.44
N PRO A 332 3.51 -1.63 -2.15
CA PRO A 332 3.77 -2.14 -0.80
C PRO A 332 5.06 -1.58 -0.19
N LYS A 333 6.00 -1.11 -1.03
CA LYS A 333 7.25 -0.46 -0.62
C LYS A 333 7.05 0.92 0.00
N TYR A 334 5.91 1.58 -0.25
CA TYR A 334 5.54 2.80 0.46
C TYR A 334 5.29 2.50 1.94
N THR A 335 5.85 3.31 2.82
CA THR A 335 5.60 3.28 4.27
C THR A 335 5.21 4.69 4.68
N PRO A 336 3.99 4.90 5.21
CA PRO A 336 3.61 6.21 5.75
C PRO A 336 4.57 6.66 6.85
N HIS A 337 4.97 7.93 6.82
CA HIS A 337 5.78 8.56 7.87
C HIS A 337 4.92 9.11 9.02
N TYR A 338 3.60 9.06 8.84
CA TYR A 338 2.57 9.44 9.80
C TYR A 338 1.73 8.20 10.17
N THR A 339 0.93 8.31 11.22
CA THR A 339 0.12 7.19 11.69
C THR A 339 -1.17 7.02 10.90
N ILE A 340 -1.68 5.79 10.81
CA ILE A 340 -2.99 5.47 10.22
C ILE A 340 -3.80 4.61 11.19
N GLU A 341 -5.12 4.65 11.07
CA GLU A 341 -6.01 3.78 11.84
C GLU A 341 -6.70 2.76 10.93
N LEU A 342 -7.01 1.60 11.49
CA LEU A 342 -7.72 0.54 10.80
C LEU A 342 -9.21 0.55 11.14
N SER A 343 -10.02 0.17 10.16
CA SER A 343 -11.39 -0.28 10.40
C SER A 343 -11.85 -1.04 9.17
N GLU A 344 -12.88 -1.88 9.34
CA GLU A 344 -13.51 -2.58 8.22
C GLU A 344 -13.93 -1.60 7.11
N ARG A 345 -14.49 -0.43 7.48
CA ARG A 345 -14.92 0.60 6.51
C ARG A 345 -13.73 1.19 5.76
N LYS A 346 -12.66 1.58 6.46
CA LYS A 346 -11.43 2.14 5.87
C LYS A 346 -10.78 1.13 4.92
N MET A 347 -10.64 -0.13 5.33
CA MET A 347 -10.03 -1.16 4.49
C MET A 347 -10.86 -1.50 3.25
N ARG A 348 -12.19 -1.66 3.39
CA ARG A 348 -13.08 -1.88 2.24
C ARG A 348 -13.02 -0.71 1.26
N PHE A 349 -13.07 0.52 1.76
CA PHE A 349 -12.89 1.72 0.96
C PHE A 349 -11.55 1.69 0.22
N GLY A 350 -10.45 1.37 0.92
CA GLY A 350 -9.13 1.27 0.32
C GLY A 350 -9.05 0.27 -0.82
N PHE A 351 -9.65 -0.91 -0.68
CA PHE A 351 -9.64 -1.90 -1.76
C PHE A 351 -10.46 -1.44 -2.98
N ILE A 352 -11.59 -0.78 -2.76
CA ILE A 352 -12.39 -0.19 -3.86
C ILE A 352 -11.58 0.89 -4.57
N VAL A 353 -10.94 1.78 -3.84
CA VAL A 353 -10.13 2.87 -4.42
C VAL A 353 -8.91 2.32 -5.16
N TYR A 354 -8.27 1.27 -4.64
CA TYR A 354 -7.22 0.54 -5.34
C TYR A 354 -7.67 0.08 -6.73
N LEU A 355 -8.86 -0.54 -6.84
CA LEU A 355 -9.43 -0.93 -8.13
C LEU A 355 -9.73 0.28 -9.03
N CYS A 356 -10.20 1.39 -8.45
CA CYS A 356 -10.46 2.63 -9.20
C CYS A 356 -9.16 3.22 -9.77
N ILE A 357 -8.07 3.24 -9.02
CA ILE A 357 -6.77 3.74 -9.49
C ILE A 357 -6.18 2.84 -10.57
N LEU A 358 -6.31 1.51 -10.45
CA LEU A 358 -5.92 0.59 -11.52
C LEU A 358 -6.69 0.84 -12.81
N ALA A 359 -8.02 0.99 -12.72
CA ALA A 359 -8.87 1.33 -13.87
C ALA A 359 -8.45 2.67 -14.49
N LEU A 360 -8.20 3.68 -13.66
CA LEU A 360 -7.77 5.01 -14.09
C LEU A 360 -6.46 4.97 -14.87
N ARG A 361 -5.43 4.30 -14.32
CA ARG A 361 -4.12 4.13 -14.96
C ARG A 361 -4.21 3.38 -16.26
N PHE A 362 -5.05 2.35 -16.30
CA PHE A 362 -5.29 1.61 -17.52
C PHE A 362 -5.95 2.51 -18.58
N ILE A 363 -7.02 3.22 -18.26
CA ILE A 363 -7.83 3.95 -19.24
C ILE A 363 -7.14 5.24 -19.72
N LEU A 364 -6.62 6.04 -18.81
CA LEU A 364 -6.04 7.35 -19.13
C LEU A 364 -4.56 7.25 -19.46
N SER A 365 -3.78 6.60 -18.60
CA SER A 365 -2.33 6.48 -18.78
C SER A 365 -1.92 5.34 -19.72
N LYS A 366 -2.89 4.54 -20.20
CA LYS A 366 -2.66 3.36 -21.07
C LYS A 366 -1.70 2.35 -20.45
N ASP A 367 -1.67 2.27 -19.11
CA ASP A 367 -0.80 1.36 -18.40
C ASP A 367 -1.35 -0.06 -18.46
N LYS A 368 -0.79 -0.85 -19.37
CA LYS A 368 -1.20 -2.25 -19.58
C LYS A 368 -0.95 -3.12 -18.34
N TYR A 369 0.05 -2.80 -17.52
CA TYR A 369 0.30 -3.53 -16.29
C TYR A 369 -0.88 -3.40 -15.31
N SER A 370 -1.28 -2.17 -15.01
CA SER A 370 -2.48 -1.91 -14.22
C SER A 370 -3.72 -2.53 -14.84
N GLY A 371 -3.84 -2.53 -16.17
CA GLY A 371 -4.92 -3.19 -16.90
C GLY A 371 -5.00 -4.70 -16.65
N VAL A 372 -3.88 -5.42 -16.74
CA VAL A 372 -3.84 -6.87 -16.47
C VAL A 372 -4.26 -7.18 -15.03
N ILE A 373 -3.72 -6.43 -14.06
CA ILE A 373 -4.08 -6.59 -12.64
C ILE A 373 -5.57 -6.35 -12.45
N PHE A 374 -6.09 -5.25 -13.00
CA PHE A 374 -7.48 -4.87 -12.91
C PHE A 374 -8.42 -5.97 -13.43
N TYR A 375 -8.12 -6.50 -14.62
CA TYR A 375 -8.86 -7.61 -15.21
C TYR A 375 -8.84 -8.87 -14.35
N ASN A 376 -7.69 -9.23 -13.77
CA ASN A 376 -7.59 -10.37 -12.88
C ASN A 376 -8.42 -10.16 -11.60
N ARG A 377 -8.46 -8.94 -11.05
CA ARG A 377 -9.33 -8.63 -9.90
C ARG A 377 -10.82 -8.66 -10.23
N LEU A 378 -11.21 -8.29 -11.45
CA LEU A 378 -12.61 -8.45 -11.91
C LEU A 378 -13.04 -9.92 -11.99
N LYS A 379 -12.14 -10.85 -12.35
CA LYS A 379 -12.47 -12.29 -12.40
C LYS A 379 -12.98 -12.84 -11.09
N ARG A 380 -12.43 -12.37 -9.96
CA ARG A 380 -12.93 -12.74 -8.63
C ARG A 380 -14.36 -12.29 -8.38
N LEU A 381 -14.75 -11.15 -8.94
CA LEU A 381 -16.13 -10.66 -8.83
C LEU A 381 -17.10 -11.44 -9.73
N GLY A 382 -16.64 -12.52 -10.37
CA GLY A 382 -17.43 -13.39 -11.23
C GLY A 382 -17.47 -12.94 -12.69
N TYR A 383 -16.69 -11.93 -13.08
CA TYR A 383 -16.63 -11.48 -14.47
C TYR A 383 -15.63 -12.32 -15.27
N ASP A 384 -16.11 -13.06 -16.26
CA ASP A 384 -15.22 -13.64 -17.26
C ASP A 384 -14.61 -12.55 -18.17
N ALA A 385 -13.78 -12.94 -19.13
CA ALA A 385 -13.11 -11.98 -20.01
C ALA A 385 -14.09 -11.12 -20.84
N VAL A 386 -15.24 -11.68 -21.22
CA VAL A 386 -16.27 -10.99 -22.00
C VAL A 386 -17.04 -10.03 -21.09
N SER A 387 -17.55 -10.51 -19.97
CA SER A 387 -18.31 -9.70 -19.01
C SER A 387 -17.45 -8.59 -18.38
N ALA A 388 -16.16 -8.82 -18.16
CA ALA A 388 -15.24 -7.79 -17.68
C ALA A 388 -15.09 -6.66 -18.71
N LYS A 389 -14.99 -7.00 -20.00
CA LYS A 389 -14.92 -6.03 -21.09
C LYS A 389 -16.23 -5.25 -21.23
N GLU A 390 -17.37 -5.92 -21.09
CA GLU A 390 -18.69 -5.28 -21.08
C GLU A 390 -18.83 -4.30 -19.91
N PHE A 391 -18.48 -4.72 -18.69
CA PHE A 391 -18.48 -3.86 -17.50
C PHE A 391 -17.66 -2.58 -17.70
N ILE A 392 -16.46 -2.71 -18.29
CA ILE A 392 -15.59 -1.57 -18.59
C ILE A 392 -16.22 -0.67 -19.66
N ASN A 393 -16.75 -1.26 -20.75
CA ASN A 393 -17.36 -0.49 -21.83
C ASN A 393 -18.61 0.27 -21.38
N GLU A 394 -19.47 -0.36 -20.58
CA GLU A 394 -20.64 0.29 -19.99
C GLU A 394 -20.23 1.46 -19.09
N THR A 395 -19.22 1.26 -18.24
CA THR A 395 -18.72 2.31 -17.35
C THR A 395 -18.12 3.46 -18.16
N ASN A 396 -17.34 3.16 -19.21
CA ASN A 396 -16.79 4.15 -20.13
C ASN A 396 -17.88 4.90 -20.91
N ALA A 397 -18.98 4.24 -21.26
CA ALA A 397 -20.12 4.89 -21.91
C ALA A 397 -20.77 5.93 -20.99
N LEU A 398 -20.96 5.60 -19.70
CA LEU A 398 -21.47 6.54 -18.70
C LEU A 398 -20.54 7.75 -18.52
N ILE A 399 -19.23 7.51 -18.45
CA ILE A 399 -18.24 8.59 -18.36
C ILE A 399 -18.32 9.49 -19.60
N ASN A 400 -18.33 8.91 -20.81
CA ASN A 400 -18.43 9.70 -22.04
C ASN A 400 -19.72 10.55 -22.11
N GLN A 401 -20.86 10.04 -21.61
CA GLN A 401 -22.09 10.83 -21.49
C GLN A 401 -21.91 12.02 -20.54
N GLN A 402 -21.22 11.81 -19.41
CA GLN A 402 -20.91 12.87 -18.46
C GLN A 402 -19.95 13.91 -19.03
N LEU A 403 -18.93 13.50 -19.80
CA LEU A 403 -18.00 14.40 -20.49
C LEU A 403 -18.74 15.31 -21.48
N ILE A 404 -19.64 14.74 -22.30
CA ILE A 404 -20.48 15.50 -23.24
C ILE A 404 -21.34 16.52 -22.49
N ARG A 405 -21.97 16.13 -21.36
CA ARG A 405 -22.78 17.04 -20.55
C ARG A 405 -21.97 18.21 -19.99
N LEU A 406 -20.69 17.98 -19.67
CA LEU A 406 -19.77 19.01 -19.17
C LEU A 406 -19.09 19.82 -20.29
N GLY A 407 -19.37 19.52 -21.56
CA GLY A 407 -18.76 20.20 -22.71
C GLY A 407 -17.28 19.84 -22.93
N ILE A 408 -16.81 18.72 -22.37
CA ILE A 408 -15.44 18.24 -22.54
C ILE A 408 -15.36 17.39 -23.80
N ASP A 409 -14.66 17.88 -24.83
CA ASP A 409 -14.46 17.18 -26.11
C ASP A 409 -13.36 16.12 -26.03
N LYS A 410 -13.57 15.14 -25.15
CA LYS A 410 -12.73 13.95 -25.01
C LYS A 410 -13.60 12.71 -25.00
N LYS A 411 -13.07 11.63 -25.57
CA LYS A 411 -13.70 10.32 -25.54
C LYS A 411 -12.74 9.31 -24.94
N ILE A 412 -13.15 8.70 -23.85
CA ILE A 412 -12.41 7.60 -23.26
C ILE A 412 -12.83 6.28 -23.91
N GLN A 413 -11.84 5.42 -24.12
CA GLN A 413 -12.03 4.07 -24.60
C GLN A 413 -11.07 3.16 -23.85
N GLN A 414 -11.47 1.91 -23.72
CA GLN A 414 -10.59 0.91 -23.15
C GLN A 414 -9.41 0.65 -24.11
N PRO A 415 -8.15 0.71 -23.64
CA PRO A 415 -7.02 0.28 -24.44
C PRO A 415 -7.04 -1.23 -24.71
N ASP A 416 -6.39 -1.64 -25.79
CA ASP A 416 -6.10 -3.05 -26.02
C ASP A 416 -5.00 -3.53 -25.07
N LEU A 417 -5.27 -4.61 -24.35
CA LEU A 417 -4.27 -5.29 -23.52
C LEU A 417 -3.18 -5.93 -24.41
N GLY A 418 -3.54 -6.35 -25.64
CA GLY A 418 -2.67 -7.14 -26.51
C GLY A 418 -2.42 -8.56 -25.99
N SER A 419 -1.67 -9.37 -26.74
CA SER A 419 -1.14 -10.65 -26.29
C SER A 419 0.25 -10.47 -25.64
N GLY A 420 0.55 -11.23 -24.58
CA GLY A 420 1.94 -11.43 -24.12
C GLY A 420 2.39 -10.76 -22.82
N TYR A 421 1.49 -10.33 -21.93
CA TYR A 421 1.90 -9.91 -20.57
C TYR A 421 1.89 -11.10 -19.60
N ALA A 422 2.85 -12.01 -19.75
CA ALA A 422 3.11 -13.04 -18.76
C ALA A 422 4.19 -12.54 -17.81
N PHE A 423 3.79 -12.18 -16.60
CA PHE A 423 4.74 -11.83 -15.56
C PHE A 423 5.07 -13.07 -14.74
N SER A 424 6.36 -13.41 -14.69
CA SER A 424 6.88 -14.51 -13.90
C SER A 424 7.84 -14.00 -12.83
N LEU A 425 7.89 -14.73 -11.71
CA LEU A 425 8.88 -14.46 -10.67
C LEU A 425 10.32 -14.67 -11.17
N GLU A 426 10.51 -15.63 -12.08
CA GLU A 426 11.80 -15.90 -12.72
C GLU A 426 12.33 -14.67 -13.48
N ASN A 427 11.47 -13.97 -14.21
CA ASN A 427 11.87 -12.79 -14.97
C ASN A 427 12.35 -11.65 -14.06
N TYR A 428 11.78 -11.56 -12.85
CA TYR A 428 12.01 -10.45 -11.93
C TYR A 428 13.20 -10.66 -10.99
N ILE A 429 13.31 -11.85 -10.38
CA ILE A 429 14.40 -12.22 -9.45
C ILE A 429 15.60 -12.83 -10.22
N GLY A 430 15.36 -13.45 -11.37
CA GLY A 430 16.34 -14.23 -12.13
C GLY A 430 16.31 -15.73 -11.81
N SER A 431 16.71 -16.56 -12.77
CA SER A 431 16.70 -18.02 -12.63
C SER A 431 17.82 -18.56 -11.73
N GLY A 432 17.58 -19.71 -11.09
CA GLY A 432 18.57 -20.42 -10.24
C GLY A 432 18.00 -20.90 -8.91
N ILE A 433 18.86 -21.47 -8.06
CA ILE A 433 18.47 -22.16 -6.81
C ILE A 433 17.68 -21.28 -5.83
N TYR A 434 17.95 -19.97 -5.81
CA TYR A 434 17.24 -19.03 -4.94
C TYR A 434 15.82 -18.75 -5.42
N TYR A 435 15.64 -18.58 -6.74
CA TYR A 435 14.33 -18.51 -7.36
C TYR A 435 13.55 -19.80 -7.10
N GLU A 436 14.16 -20.96 -7.37
CA GLU A 436 13.52 -22.26 -7.13
C GLU A 436 13.05 -22.43 -5.68
N TYR A 437 13.83 -21.96 -4.71
CA TYR A 437 13.45 -21.97 -3.30
C TYR A 437 12.23 -21.09 -3.03
N VAL A 438 12.30 -19.79 -3.36
CA VAL A 438 11.20 -18.85 -3.08
C VAL A 438 9.94 -19.25 -3.83
N HIS A 439 10.07 -19.58 -5.12
CA HIS A 439 8.97 -20.05 -5.94
C HIS A 439 8.30 -21.29 -5.33
N ARG A 440 9.08 -22.28 -4.89
CA ARG A 440 8.53 -23.47 -4.22
C ARG A 440 7.77 -23.12 -2.94
N MET A 441 8.30 -22.20 -2.13
CA MET A 441 7.63 -21.77 -0.91
C MET A 441 6.34 -21.00 -1.21
N LEU A 442 6.33 -20.17 -2.26
CA LEU A 442 5.14 -19.46 -2.71
C LEU A 442 4.08 -20.40 -3.26
N VAL A 443 4.45 -21.42 -4.05
CA VAL A 443 3.52 -22.47 -4.52
C VAL A 443 2.94 -23.24 -3.33
N LEU A 444 3.78 -23.62 -2.35
CA LEU A 444 3.30 -24.30 -1.15
C LEU A 444 2.32 -23.43 -0.35
N PHE A 445 2.61 -22.13 -0.25
CA PHE A 445 1.73 -21.16 0.40
C PHE A 445 0.46 -20.90 -0.39
N ASP A 446 0.48 -20.89 -1.72
CA ASP A 446 -0.73 -20.72 -2.53
C ASP A 446 -1.65 -21.95 -2.37
N ASP A 447 -1.10 -23.15 -2.50
CA ASP A 447 -1.87 -24.40 -2.56
C ASP A 447 -2.29 -24.95 -1.19
N LYS A 448 -1.43 -24.88 -0.18
CA LYS A 448 -1.57 -25.69 1.04
C LYS A 448 -1.46 -24.91 2.35
N ALA A 449 -0.54 -23.95 2.42
CA ALA A 449 -0.32 -23.16 3.64
C ALA A 449 -1.22 -21.92 3.70
N THR A 450 -1.40 -21.39 4.90
CA THR A 450 -2.12 -20.12 5.14
C THR A 450 -1.29 -19.09 5.90
N ARG A 451 -0.05 -19.42 6.24
CA ARG A 451 0.90 -18.54 6.93
C ARG A 451 2.23 -18.51 6.21
N MET A 452 2.79 -17.31 6.09
CA MET A 452 4.15 -17.10 5.58
C MET A 452 4.77 -15.90 6.28
N ALA A 453 5.98 -16.07 6.80
CA ALA A 453 6.76 -15.01 7.42
C ALA A 453 8.00 -14.72 6.56
N LEU A 454 7.91 -13.71 5.69
CA LEU A 454 8.99 -13.33 4.78
C LEU A 454 10.06 -12.52 5.52
N ARG A 455 11.24 -13.10 5.68
CA ARG A 455 12.40 -12.44 6.27
C ARG A 455 13.25 -11.79 5.18
N PHE A 456 13.57 -10.50 5.32
CA PHE A 456 14.28 -9.77 4.27
C PHE A 456 15.54 -9.02 4.73
N GLU A 457 16.41 -8.69 3.77
CA GLU A 457 17.56 -7.79 3.96
C GLU A 457 17.24 -6.36 3.47
N ASP A 458 16.40 -6.22 2.44
CA ASP A 458 16.00 -4.95 1.83
C ASP A 458 14.47 -4.86 1.76
N GLU A 459 13.91 -3.93 2.54
CA GLU A 459 12.46 -3.72 2.63
C GLU A 459 11.88 -3.34 1.26
N TYR A 460 12.46 -2.34 0.60
CA TYR A 460 11.90 -1.75 -0.62
C TYR A 460 11.83 -2.79 -1.72
N TYR A 461 12.92 -3.53 -1.94
CA TYR A 461 12.94 -4.52 -3.01
C TYR A 461 12.07 -5.73 -2.69
N THR A 462 12.07 -6.20 -1.45
CA THR A 462 11.20 -7.32 -1.05
C THR A 462 9.74 -6.95 -1.25
N MET A 463 9.34 -5.73 -0.87
CA MET A 463 7.98 -5.25 -1.06
C MET A 463 7.63 -5.03 -2.53
N ASP A 464 8.58 -4.57 -3.33
CA ASP A 464 8.45 -4.44 -4.79
C ASP A 464 8.24 -5.81 -5.45
N VAL A 465 9.01 -6.83 -5.05
CA VAL A 465 8.80 -8.21 -5.51
C VAL A 465 7.47 -8.77 -5.01
N LEU A 466 7.09 -8.50 -3.75
CA LEU A 466 5.83 -8.98 -3.19
C LEU A 466 4.64 -8.41 -3.97
N GLU A 467 4.65 -7.12 -4.32
CA GLU A 467 3.64 -6.52 -5.21
C GLU A 467 3.46 -7.33 -6.49
N LYS A 468 4.59 -7.72 -7.10
CA LYS A 468 4.57 -8.55 -8.30
C LYS A 468 3.99 -9.93 -8.04
N VAL A 469 4.41 -10.62 -6.98
CA VAL A 469 3.90 -11.94 -6.58
C VAL A 469 2.39 -11.94 -6.35
N LEU A 470 1.85 -10.88 -5.72
CA LEU A 470 0.42 -10.70 -5.49
C LEU A 470 -0.39 -10.55 -6.80
N ASN A 471 0.29 -10.33 -7.92
CA ASN A 471 -0.30 -9.98 -9.20
C ASN A 471 0.10 -10.92 -10.37
N PHE A 472 1.10 -11.79 -10.18
CA PHE A 472 1.57 -12.73 -11.19
C PHE A 472 0.57 -13.81 -11.54
N ASP A 473 0.60 -14.26 -12.80
CA ASP A 473 -0.30 -15.29 -13.28
C ASP A 473 -0.04 -16.68 -12.68
N GLU A 474 1.16 -16.87 -12.15
CA GLU A 474 1.66 -18.10 -11.52
C GLU A 474 0.94 -18.47 -10.23
N PHE A 475 0.35 -17.49 -9.53
CA PHE A 475 -0.25 -17.67 -8.21
C PHE A 475 -1.73 -17.28 -8.18
N GLY A 476 -2.51 -17.95 -7.34
CA GLY A 476 -3.93 -17.67 -7.09
C GLY A 476 -4.21 -16.30 -6.46
N PHE A 477 -3.18 -15.63 -5.90
CA PHE A 477 -3.30 -14.30 -5.28
C PHE A 477 -3.76 -13.21 -6.25
N LYS A 478 -3.49 -13.36 -7.56
CA LYS A 478 -3.85 -12.38 -8.60
C LYS A 478 -5.35 -12.08 -8.71
N ASN A 479 -6.18 -12.96 -8.19
CA ASN A 479 -7.61 -12.74 -8.15
C ASN A 479 -8.05 -12.28 -6.74
N SER A 480 -7.22 -12.43 -5.71
CA SER A 480 -7.62 -12.22 -4.31
C SER A 480 -7.83 -10.74 -3.95
N ALA A 481 -8.82 -10.48 -3.09
CA ALA A 481 -8.90 -9.25 -2.33
C ALA A 481 -7.88 -9.35 -1.20
N PHE A 482 -7.06 -8.31 -1.09
CA PHE A 482 -5.97 -8.25 -0.14
C PHE A 482 -5.90 -6.87 0.48
N VAL A 483 -5.19 -6.76 1.59
CA VAL A 483 -4.87 -5.48 2.24
C VAL A 483 -3.46 -5.54 2.79
N ILE A 484 -2.78 -4.39 2.80
CA ILE A 484 -1.43 -4.24 3.36
C ILE A 484 -1.51 -3.37 4.60
N VAL A 485 -1.13 -3.95 5.74
CA VAL A 485 -1.16 -3.33 7.06
C VAL A 485 0.26 -2.87 7.42
N PRO A 486 0.54 -1.56 7.49
CA PRO A 486 1.85 -1.04 7.91
C PRO A 486 2.01 -1.14 9.42
N CYS A 487 2.61 -2.21 9.93
CA CYS A 487 2.69 -2.44 11.38
C CYS A 487 3.40 -1.30 12.11
N SER A 488 4.38 -0.65 11.49
CA SER A 488 5.12 0.48 12.06
C SER A 488 4.31 1.77 12.20
N ALA A 489 3.18 1.92 11.49
CA ALA A 489 2.43 3.16 11.39
C ALA A 489 1.01 3.08 12.00
N LEU A 490 0.69 2.02 12.75
CA LEU A 490 -0.65 1.88 13.35
C LEU A 490 -0.82 2.81 14.56
N ALA A 491 -1.87 3.63 14.53
CA ALA A 491 -2.33 4.43 15.67
C ALA A 491 -3.21 3.62 16.64
N ASP A 492 -3.86 2.57 16.13
CA ASP A 492 -4.89 1.81 16.84
C ASP A 492 -4.45 1.31 18.22
N ASP A 493 -5.39 1.29 19.17
CA ASP A 493 -5.18 0.68 20.48
C ASP A 493 -5.42 -0.83 20.46
N GLU A 494 -6.29 -1.29 19.57
CA GLU A 494 -6.64 -2.68 19.36
C GLU A 494 -6.86 -2.95 17.86
N VAL A 495 -6.56 -4.17 17.43
CA VAL A 495 -6.84 -4.63 16.05
C VAL A 495 -7.70 -5.89 16.09
N PRO A 496 -9.04 -5.73 16.18
CA PRO A 496 -9.98 -6.84 16.07
C PRO A 496 -9.87 -7.63 14.75
N MET A 497 -9.95 -8.95 14.84
CA MET A 497 -9.85 -9.85 13.68
C MET A 497 -11.01 -9.71 12.68
N ASP A 498 -12.19 -9.31 13.16
CA ASP A 498 -13.40 -9.20 12.33
C ASP A 498 -13.30 -8.10 11.27
N GLN A 499 -12.41 -7.14 11.44
CA GLN A 499 -12.16 -6.09 10.46
C GLN A 499 -11.60 -6.64 9.14
N PHE A 500 -10.95 -7.81 9.16
CA PHE A 500 -10.30 -8.43 7.99
C PHE A 500 -11.21 -9.34 7.16
N LYS A 501 -12.45 -9.61 7.60
CA LYS A 501 -13.38 -10.58 6.98
C LYS A 501 -13.62 -10.41 5.47
N ALA A 502 -13.36 -9.22 4.91
CA ALA A 502 -13.52 -8.94 3.48
C ALA A 502 -12.34 -9.40 2.61
N PHE A 503 -11.24 -9.87 3.20
CA PHE A 503 -9.97 -10.12 2.52
C PHE A 503 -9.59 -11.60 2.57
N ASN A 504 -9.06 -12.15 1.47
CA ASN A 504 -8.51 -13.52 1.49
C ASN A 504 -7.02 -13.55 1.77
N LEU A 505 -6.39 -12.38 1.76
CA LEU A 505 -4.98 -12.22 2.04
C LEU A 505 -4.73 -10.94 2.82
N VAL A 506 -4.12 -11.07 3.99
CA VAL A 506 -3.66 -9.92 4.77
C VAL A 506 -2.13 -9.92 4.75
N VAL A 507 -1.54 -8.77 4.41
CA VAL A 507 -0.09 -8.58 4.45
C VAL A 507 0.25 -7.67 5.64
N PHE A 508 0.79 -8.23 6.72
CA PHE A 508 1.35 -7.46 7.83
C PHE A 508 2.77 -7.07 7.51
N LYS A 509 2.95 -5.82 7.05
CA LYS A 509 4.25 -5.28 6.69
C LYS A 509 5.03 -4.89 7.95
N ASP A 510 6.24 -5.42 8.09
CA ASP A 510 7.22 -5.12 9.14
C ASP A 510 6.69 -5.40 10.55
N VAL A 511 6.25 -6.63 10.79
CA VAL A 511 5.65 -7.04 12.06
C VAL A 511 6.61 -6.94 13.24
N ASP A 512 7.92 -6.97 12.98
CA ASP A 512 8.96 -6.68 13.98
C ASP A 512 8.92 -5.23 14.51
N LYS A 513 8.31 -4.31 13.77
CA LYS A 513 8.08 -2.91 14.17
C LYS A 513 6.69 -2.68 14.77
N LEU A 514 5.88 -3.72 14.96
CA LEU A 514 4.52 -3.60 15.51
C LEU A 514 4.55 -3.05 16.95
N PRO A 515 3.73 -2.03 17.29
CA PRO A 515 3.60 -1.53 18.64
C PRO A 515 3.33 -2.66 19.64
N LYS A 516 4.04 -2.65 20.78
CA LYS A 516 3.94 -3.71 21.81
C LYS A 516 2.51 -4.00 22.25
N LYS A 517 1.67 -2.96 22.33
CA LYS A 517 0.25 -3.07 22.72
C LYS A 517 -0.56 -3.95 21.75
N LEU A 518 -0.20 -3.97 20.47
CA LEU A 518 -0.91 -4.71 19.41
C LEU A 518 -0.36 -6.14 19.18
N GLN A 519 0.73 -6.53 19.85
CA GLN A 519 1.34 -7.85 19.63
C GLN A 519 0.40 -9.00 19.96
N LYS A 520 -0.41 -8.87 21.02
CA LYS A 520 -1.40 -9.90 21.39
C LYS A 520 -2.48 -10.05 20.33
N ASP A 521 -2.96 -8.94 19.77
CA ASP A 521 -3.96 -8.96 18.71
C ASP A 521 -3.40 -9.59 17.44
N PHE A 522 -2.18 -9.21 17.05
CA PHE A 522 -1.49 -9.85 15.92
C PHE A 522 -1.32 -11.36 16.13
N LEU A 523 -0.84 -11.81 17.28
CA LEU A 523 -0.66 -13.25 17.54
C LEU A 523 -1.99 -14.01 17.51
N LYS A 524 -3.07 -13.39 17.98
CA LYS A 524 -4.42 -13.94 17.87
C LYS A 524 -4.88 -14.03 16.41
N ILE A 525 -4.71 -12.96 15.62
CA ILE A 525 -5.03 -12.97 14.18
C ILE A 525 -4.18 -14.02 13.45
N TRP A 526 -2.88 -14.07 13.75
CA TRP A 526 -1.94 -15.04 13.20
C TRP A 526 -2.35 -16.48 13.52
N LYS A 527 -2.95 -16.75 14.68
CA LYS A 527 -3.43 -18.09 15.01
C LYS A 527 -4.81 -18.39 14.42
N ASP A 528 -5.74 -17.45 14.51
CA ASP A 528 -7.17 -17.75 14.37
C ASP A 528 -7.75 -17.34 13.00
N TYR A 529 -7.04 -16.57 12.19
CA TYR A 529 -7.56 -16.09 10.90
C TYR A 529 -7.61 -17.22 9.86
N GLU A 530 -8.78 -17.53 9.32
CA GLU A 530 -8.97 -18.68 8.43
C GLU A 530 -8.23 -18.53 7.08
N ASP A 531 -8.22 -17.30 6.55
CA ASP A 531 -7.63 -16.95 5.26
C ASP A 531 -6.11 -16.78 5.35
N LYS A 532 -5.46 -16.41 4.24
CA LYS A 532 -4.00 -16.37 4.15
C LYS A 532 -3.43 -15.10 4.80
N ILE A 533 -2.29 -15.26 5.48
CA ILE A 533 -1.49 -14.16 6.02
C ILE A 533 -0.05 -14.26 5.51
N ILE A 534 0.45 -13.15 4.99
CA ILE A 534 1.89 -12.92 4.83
C ILE A 534 2.28 -11.88 5.89
N CYS A 535 3.28 -12.15 6.70
CA CYS A 535 3.95 -11.09 7.46
C CYS A 535 5.37 -10.92 6.94
N THR A 536 5.89 -9.70 7.03
CA THR A 536 7.26 -9.39 6.64
C THR A 536 8.01 -8.92 7.87
N PHE A 537 9.29 -9.23 7.96
CA PHE A 537 10.14 -8.71 9.04
C PHE A 537 11.59 -8.61 8.59
N SER A 538 12.29 -7.63 9.13
CA SER A 538 13.68 -7.41 8.77
C SER A 538 14.58 -8.48 9.38
N SER A 539 15.60 -8.90 8.65
CA SER A 539 16.68 -9.68 9.22
C SER A 539 17.48 -8.86 10.25
N ASP A 540 17.42 -7.52 10.20
CA ASP A 540 18.16 -6.62 11.10
C ASP A 540 17.59 -6.56 12.51
N SER A 541 16.29 -6.80 12.69
CA SER A 541 15.66 -6.82 14.03
C SER A 541 16.08 -8.03 14.85
N MET A 542 16.64 -9.08 14.23
CA MET A 542 17.10 -10.28 14.94
C MET A 542 16.07 -10.77 15.97
N ILE A 543 14.80 -10.90 15.55
CA ILE A 543 13.65 -11.09 16.44
C ILE A 543 13.78 -12.25 17.43
N GLU A 544 14.60 -13.27 17.14
CA GLU A 544 14.87 -14.37 18.07
C GLU A 544 15.65 -13.96 19.34
N TYR A 545 16.20 -12.74 19.37
CA TYR A 545 16.80 -12.12 20.55
C TYR A 545 15.86 -11.09 21.17
N GLU A 546 15.25 -10.23 20.35
CA GLU A 546 14.49 -9.07 20.82
C GLU A 546 13.04 -9.40 21.22
N ASN A 547 12.40 -10.37 20.55
CA ASN A 547 11.02 -10.77 20.78
C ASN A 547 10.82 -12.27 20.58
N LYS A 548 11.16 -13.03 21.62
CA LYS A 548 11.08 -14.51 21.61
C LYS A 548 9.69 -15.04 21.30
N GLU A 549 8.64 -14.44 21.87
CA GLU A 549 7.25 -14.88 21.67
C GLU A 549 6.83 -14.75 20.20
N LEU A 550 7.11 -13.59 19.59
CA LEU A 550 6.86 -13.39 18.16
C LEU A 550 7.69 -14.36 17.31
N PHE A 551 8.98 -14.52 17.62
CA PHE A 551 9.83 -15.45 16.88
C PHE A 551 9.31 -16.89 16.94
N GLU A 552 8.92 -17.39 18.11
CA GLU A 552 8.39 -18.75 18.27
C GLU A 552 7.10 -18.97 17.46
N ALA A 553 6.24 -17.95 17.37
CA ALA A 553 5.03 -18.01 16.56
C ALA A 553 5.32 -18.01 15.05
N LEU A 554 6.32 -17.24 14.60
CA LEU A 554 6.66 -17.11 13.19
C LEU A 554 7.59 -18.23 12.69
N GLN A 555 8.43 -18.79 13.56
CA GLN A 555 9.52 -19.72 13.22
C GLN A 555 9.06 -20.87 12.30
N PRO A 556 7.92 -21.54 12.49
CA PRO A 556 7.50 -22.63 11.59
C PRO A 556 7.15 -22.17 10.16
N TYR A 557 7.04 -20.85 9.93
CA TYR A 557 6.53 -20.25 8.70
C TYR A 557 7.53 -19.28 8.04
N ILE A 558 8.74 -19.16 8.58
CA ILE A 558 9.78 -18.28 8.03
C ILE A 558 10.21 -18.75 6.63
N VAL A 559 10.20 -17.81 5.68
CA VAL A 559 10.76 -17.95 4.35
C VAL A 559 11.77 -16.83 4.15
N ASP A 560 13.05 -17.20 4.03
CA ASP A 560 14.12 -16.26 3.73
C ASP A 560 13.97 -15.71 2.30
N PHE A 561 13.88 -14.39 2.17
CA PHE A 561 14.09 -13.75 0.88
C PHE A 561 15.56 -13.96 0.44
N PRO A 562 15.83 -14.17 -0.86
CA PRO A 562 17.18 -14.41 -1.35
C PRO A 562 18.15 -13.26 -1.02
N SER A 563 19.33 -13.61 -0.49
CA SER A 563 20.34 -12.63 -0.11
C SER A 563 21.13 -12.12 -1.32
N TYR A 564 21.35 -10.81 -1.39
CA TYR A 564 22.16 -10.19 -2.43
C TYR A 564 23.63 -10.57 -2.33
N TYR A 565 24.13 -10.72 -1.10
CA TYR A 565 25.52 -11.09 -0.84
C TYR A 565 25.89 -12.45 -1.42
N GLN A 566 24.91 -13.33 -1.54
CA GLN A 566 25.10 -14.67 -2.08
C GLN A 566 24.75 -14.78 -3.58
N SER A 567 24.18 -13.73 -4.18
CA SER A 567 23.75 -13.69 -5.57
C SER A 567 23.99 -12.32 -6.23
N PRO A 568 25.16 -12.12 -6.87
CA PRO A 568 25.44 -10.91 -7.65
C PRO A 568 24.44 -10.66 -8.80
N LEU A 569 23.88 -11.75 -9.35
CA LEU A 569 22.84 -11.68 -10.40
C LEU A 569 21.55 -11.05 -9.87
N LEU A 570 21.10 -11.46 -8.68
CA LEU A 570 19.93 -10.88 -8.03
C LEU A 570 20.14 -9.39 -7.75
N TYR A 571 21.31 -9.04 -7.21
CA TYR A 571 21.64 -7.65 -6.93
C TYR A 571 21.62 -6.80 -8.21
N THR A 572 22.24 -7.30 -9.29
CA THR A 572 22.22 -6.62 -10.60
C THR A 572 20.80 -6.47 -11.14
N LYS A 573 19.92 -7.46 -10.92
CA LYS A 573 18.50 -7.39 -11.30
C LYS A 573 17.74 -6.33 -10.51
N MET A 574 17.94 -6.25 -9.19
CA MET A 574 17.37 -5.20 -8.35
C MET A 574 17.79 -3.81 -8.84
N LEU A 575 19.08 -3.58 -9.07
CA LEU A 575 19.58 -2.31 -9.60
C LEU A 575 18.95 -1.97 -10.97
N THR A 576 18.91 -2.95 -11.88
CA THR A 576 18.36 -2.78 -13.24
C THR A 576 16.89 -2.40 -13.20
N ASN A 577 16.07 -3.14 -12.45
CA ASN A 577 14.64 -2.88 -12.35
C ASN A 577 14.38 -1.51 -11.71
N THR A 578 15.13 -1.16 -10.66
CA THR A 578 15.00 0.13 -9.98
C THR A 578 15.36 1.30 -10.89
N ALA A 579 16.50 1.22 -11.59
CA ALA A 579 16.90 2.25 -12.54
C ALA A 579 15.89 2.41 -13.69
N GLN A 580 15.32 1.31 -14.20
CA GLN A 580 14.26 1.37 -15.20
C GLN A 580 13.00 2.07 -14.69
N GLN A 581 12.57 1.79 -13.45
CA GLN A 581 11.42 2.46 -12.83
C GLN A 581 11.66 3.98 -12.69
N ILE A 582 12.82 4.37 -12.15
CA ILE A 582 13.22 5.77 -11.99
C ILE A 582 13.28 6.50 -13.34
N ASN A 583 13.95 5.90 -14.33
CA ASN A 583 14.10 6.49 -15.66
C ASN A 583 12.76 6.63 -16.38
N LYS A 584 11.86 5.64 -16.22
CA LYS A 584 10.49 5.72 -16.75
C LYS A 584 9.73 6.89 -16.14
N PHE A 585 9.83 7.08 -14.82
CA PHE A 585 9.16 8.18 -14.11
C PHE A 585 9.70 9.56 -14.55
N LEU A 586 11.01 9.71 -14.66
CA LEU A 586 11.63 10.98 -15.09
C LEU A 586 11.45 11.25 -16.59
N GLY A 587 11.26 10.19 -17.39
CA GLY A 587 11.26 10.28 -18.86
C GLY A 587 12.65 10.48 -19.46
N THR A 588 13.71 10.20 -18.69
CA THR A 588 15.13 10.38 -19.07
C THR A 588 15.97 9.23 -18.52
N SER A 589 17.20 9.05 -19.03
CA SER A 589 18.17 8.08 -18.52
C SER A 589 19.03 8.67 -17.40
N ALA A 590 18.39 9.14 -16.33
CA ALA A 590 19.06 9.81 -15.21
C ALA A 590 19.72 8.84 -14.20
N CYS A 591 19.25 7.60 -14.11
CA CYS A 591 19.78 6.58 -13.19
C CYS A 591 20.62 5.54 -13.94
N ASP A 592 21.92 5.45 -13.61
CA ASP A 592 22.85 4.45 -14.12
C ASP A 592 23.25 3.45 -13.02
N ILE A 593 23.04 2.17 -13.28
CA ILE A 593 23.40 1.09 -12.35
C ILE A 593 24.91 0.99 -12.09
N ALA A 594 25.75 1.52 -12.99
CA ALA A 594 27.21 1.50 -12.83
C ALA A 594 27.68 2.21 -11.54
N LEU A 595 26.90 3.17 -11.05
CA LEU A 595 27.16 3.90 -9.80
C LEU A 595 27.15 2.99 -8.56
N PHE A 596 26.49 1.82 -8.64
CA PHE A 596 26.25 0.94 -7.49
C PHE A 596 26.96 -0.42 -7.59
N LYS A 597 27.81 -0.63 -8.60
CA LYS A 597 28.44 -1.94 -8.85
C LYS A 597 29.49 -2.35 -7.81
N ASN A 598 30.05 -1.39 -7.08
CA ASN A 598 31.18 -1.64 -6.17
C ASN A 598 30.74 -1.91 -4.71
N ASP A 599 29.53 -1.50 -4.33
CA ASP A 599 28.98 -1.66 -2.97
C ASP A 599 27.58 -2.27 -3.05
N TYR A 600 27.23 -3.18 -2.13
CA TYR A 600 25.85 -3.64 -1.97
C TYR A 600 25.03 -2.56 -1.23
N VAL A 601 24.16 -1.87 -1.95
CA VAL A 601 23.24 -0.86 -1.41
C VAL A 601 21.81 -1.37 -1.39
N THR A 602 20.95 -0.75 -0.57
CA THR A 602 19.50 -1.00 -0.65
C THR A 602 18.87 -0.33 -1.87
N GLN A 603 17.71 -0.81 -2.30
CA GLN A 603 16.91 -0.15 -3.33
C GLN A 603 16.56 1.30 -2.94
N LYS A 604 16.30 1.57 -1.65
CA LYS A 604 16.10 2.94 -1.14
C LYS A 604 17.30 3.82 -1.45
N SER A 605 18.51 3.33 -1.24
CA SER A 605 19.74 4.07 -1.56
C SER A 605 19.86 4.41 -3.05
N VAL A 606 19.43 3.51 -3.94
CA VAL A 606 19.39 3.77 -5.39
C VAL A 606 18.42 4.92 -5.70
N TYR A 607 17.22 4.90 -5.09
CA TYR A 607 16.28 6.02 -5.21
C TYR A 607 16.87 7.33 -4.65
N VAL A 608 17.55 7.29 -3.51
CA VAL A 608 18.19 8.49 -2.93
C VAL A 608 19.21 9.08 -3.89
N GLU A 609 20.11 8.26 -4.44
CA GLU A 609 21.20 8.72 -5.29
C GLU A 609 20.75 9.15 -6.69
N CYS A 610 19.87 8.38 -7.34
CA CYS A 610 19.35 8.73 -8.68
C CYS A 610 18.23 9.79 -8.63
N LEU A 611 17.59 9.89 -7.47
CA LEU A 611 16.69 10.93 -6.97
C LEU A 611 17.14 12.38 -7.16
N LYS A 612 18.39 12.63 -6.72
CA LYS A 612 18.99 13.95 -6.40
C LYS A 612 18.70 14.96 -7.52
#